data_AF-A0A154PBD4-F1
#
_entry.id   AF-A0A154PBD4-F1
#
_cell.length_a   1.000
_cell.length_b   1.000
_cell.length_c   1.000
_cell.angle_alpha   90.00
_cell.angle_beta   90.00
_cell.angle_gamma   90.00
#
_symmetry.space_group_name_H-M   'P 1'
#
loop_
_entity.id
_entity.type
_entity.pdbx_description
1 polymer ?
#
loop_
_entity_poly.entity_id
_entity_poly.type
_entity_poly.pdbx_seq_one_letter_code
_entity_poly.pdbx_strand_id
1 'polypeptide(L)'
;MSYQDSPFSTMYGQDDYDIDEDNEEYLEDDREADEQDESDEDTEEASETDLGKSEEYTEIKEQVYQDKLASLKKQLQQLKDGTHPEYNRKLKRLEAQYKERLRLNIIYRDYLTEWVERDYILEKKAAVKEFEEKKVDLKANLLSDMEEKRKMIQSDLHTMELTGDSMEVKPVMTRKLRRRPNDPVPEKVEKRRKPPPAQLNYLLDEKEIESDLKAISRGKVLTTVRKPAVIPHYNTVNMPSQHISPTSETPLVETRIEDGKLLHERRWFHRGQPVYVEGKDLTRFAANISAIGTEAIWVKKVSDGSKVRIYISQLSRGKISIKRRAS
;
A
#
# COMPACT_ATOMS: atom_id res chain seq x y z
N MET A 1 2.56 4.28 23.60
CA MET A 1 2.94 2.87 23.44
C MET A 1 3.54 2.72 22.06
N SER A 2 4.77 2.23 22.00
CA SER A 2 5.60 2.10 20.79
C SER A 2 5.12 0.94 19.93
N TYR A 3 4.71 1.21 18.70
CA TYR A 3 4.43 0.23 17.66
C TYR A 3 5.76 -0.37 17.16
N GLN A 4 6.38 -1.27 17.93
CA GLN A 4 7.62 -1.93 17.53
C GLN A 4 7.51 -3.43 17.27
N ASP A 5 6.39 -4.08 17.61
CA ASP A 5 6.26 -5.53 17.47
C ASP A 5 5.13 -5.93 16.50
N SER A 6 5.26 -5.55 15.22
CA SER A 6 4.43 -6.13 14.15
C SER A 6 5.19 -7.27 13.46
N PRO A 7 4.80 -8.55 13.68
CA PRO A 7 5.47 -9.71 13.09
C PRO A 7 5.07 -9.96 11.61
N PHE A 8 4.25 -9.08 11.02
CA PHE A 8 3.75 -9.24 9.65
C PHE A 8 4.81 -9.04 8.55
N SER A 9 6.02 -8.59 8.89
CA SER A 9 7.04 -8.28 7.88
C SER A 9 7.91 -9.46 7.45
N THR A 10 7.86 -10.62 8.13
CA THR A 10 8.92 -11.63 8.01
C THR A 10 8.54 -12.94 7.29
N MET A 11 7.30 -13.12 6.84
CA MET A 11 6.84 -14.42 6.29
C MET A 11 6.66 -14.49 4.78
N TYR A 12 6.95 -13.41 4.04
CA TYR A 12 6.90 -13.43 2.57
C TYR A 12 8.29 -13.23 1.98
N GLY A 13 8.98 -14.33 1.67
CA GLY A 13 10.09 -14.32 0.74
C GLY A 13 11.11 -15.43 0.95
N GLN A 14 10.84 -16.60 0.37
CA GLN A 14 11.81 -17.39 -0.39
C GLN A 14 11.05 -18.52 -1.13
N ASP A 15 10.14 -18.17 -2.05
CA ASP A 15 9.75 -19.12 -3.09
C ASP A 15 10.81 -18.99 -4.18
N ASP A 16 11.90 -19.75 -4.01
CA ASP A 16 12.83 -20.06 -5.10
C ASP A 16 12.04 -20.87 -6.14
N TYR A 17 11.50 -20.14 -7.12
CA TYR A 17 11.11 -20.73 -8.38
C TYR A 17 12.41 -21.09 -9.12
N ASP A 18 12.93 -22.28 -8.85
CA ASP A 18 13.73 -23.03 -9.84
C ASP A 18 12.81 -23.21 -11.06
N ILE A 19 12.93 -22.26 -12.00
CA ILE A 19 12.47 -22.46 -13.36
C ILE A 19 13.46 -23.47 -13.93
N ASP A 20 12.98 -24.70 -14.12
CA ASP A 20 13.71 -25.79 -14.76
C ASP A 20 14.39 -25.27 -16.06
N GLU A 21 15.70 -25.03 -15.99
CA GLU A 21 16.60 -24.66 -17.10
C GLU A 21 16.71 -25.83 -18.13
N ASP A 22 16.19 -27.01 -17.79
CA ASP A 22 16.18 -28.24 -18.60
C ASP A 22 15.18 -28.21 -19.78
N ASN A 23 14.37 -27.15 -19.92
CA ASN A 23 13.35 -27.09 -20.99
C ASN A 23 13.84 -26.41 -22.29
N GLU A 24 15.05 -25.87 -22.33
CA GLU A 24 15.61 -25.23 -23.54
C GLU A 24 16.51 -26.16 -24.40
N GLU A 25 16.96 -27.32 -23.89
CA GLU A 25 17.88 -28.19 -24.66
C GLU A 25 17.21 -29.00 -25.79
N TYR A 26 15.87 -29.05 -25.85
CA TYR A 26 15.14 -29.91 -26.80
C TYR A 26 14.59 -29.17 -28.04
N LEU A 27 14.88 -27.89 -28.23
CA LEU A 27 14.32 -27.09 -29.34
C LEU A 27 15.35 -26.64 -30.39
N GLU A 28 16.62 -27.03 -30.26
CA GLU A 28 17.70 -26.52 -31.12
C GLU A 28 18.18 -27.51 -32.22
N ASP A 29 17.75 -28.77 -32.23
CA ASP A 29 18.36 -29.81 -33.10
C ASP A 29 17.65 -30.10 -34.44
N ASP A 30 16.55 -29.41 -34.78
CA ASP A 30 15.68 -29.81 -35.91
C ASP A 30 15.53 -28.75 -37.04
N ARG A 31 16.47 -27.79 -37.15
CA ARG A 31 16.38 -26.68 -38.12
C ARG A 31 17.61 -26.43 -39.00
N GLU A 32 18.37 -27.47 -39.35
CA GLU A 32 19.55 -27.27 -40.23
C GLU A 32 19.73 -28.33 -41.33
N ALA A 33 18.63 -28.84 -41.91
CA ALA A 33 18.72 -29.82 -43.00
C ALA A 33 17.63 -29.68 -44.07
N ASP A 34 17.36 -28.48 -44.58
CA ASP A 34 16.72 -28.34 -45.92
C ASP A 34 16.86 -26.92 -46.49
N GLU A 35 18.07 -26.53 -46.91
CA GLU A 35 18.18 -25.51 -47.96
C GLU A 35 18.92 -26.12 -49.15
N GLN A 36 18.13 -26.28 -50.21
CA GLN A 36 18.48 -26.89 -51.47
C GLN A 36 19.54 -26.10 -52.21
N ASP A 37 20.47 -26.88 -52.74
CA ASP A 37 21.49 -26.60 -53.73
C ASP A 37 20.87 -26.13 -55.06
N GLU A 38 21.28 -24.94 -55.53
CA GLU A 38 21.15 -24.55 -56.93
C GLU A 38 22.49 -23.99 -57.42
N SER A 39 23.37 -24.86 -57.93
CA SER A 39 24.35 -24.46 -58.94
C SER A 39 24.74 -25.62 -59.87
N ASP A 40 24.14 -25.53 -61.05
CA ASP A 40 24.37 -26.25 -62.29
C ASP A 40 25.86 -26.25 -62.73
N GLU A 41 26.49 -27.43 -62.79
CA GLU A 41 27.70 -27.64 -63.60
C GLU A 41 27.73 -29.08 -64.15
N ASP A 42 27.54 -29.17 -65.47
CA ASP A 42 27.56 -30.34 -66.34
C ASP A 42 28.63 -31.39 -65.97
N THR A 43 28.22 -32.63 -65.67
CA THR A 43 29.05 -33.82 -65.91
C THR A 43 28.15 -35.02 -66.25
N GLU A 44 27.97 -35.20 -67.55
CA GLU A 44 27.56 -36.45 -68.19
C GLU A 44 28.47 -37.62 -67.75
N GLU A 45 27.92 -38.83 -67.77
CA GLU A 45 28.64 -40.13 -67.73
C GLU A 45 28.80 -40.82 -66.35
N ALA A 46 27.83 -41.68 -66.00
CA ALA A 46 28.04 -43.07 -65.55
C ALA A 46 26.73 -43.70 -65.05
N SER A 47 25.95 -44.28 -65.96
CA SER A 47 24.97 -45.29 -65.58
C SER A 47 25.69 -46.59 -65.27
N GLU A 48 25.90 -46.93 -63.99
CA GLU A 48 26.19 -48.31 -63.56
C GLU A 48 25.91 -48.48 -62.06
N THR A 49 24.73 -49.02 -61.74
CA THR A 49 24.44 -49.82 -60.52
C THR A 49 24.74 -49.21 -59.14
N ASP A 50 23.90 -48.30 -58.65
CA ASP A 50 23.77 -47.97 -57.21
C ASP A 50 22.30 -47.88 -56.73
N LEU A 51 21.39 -48.62 -57.39
CA LEU A 51 19.97 -48.67 -56.99
C LEU A 51 19.74 -49.41 -55.66
N GLY A 52 20.60 -50.39 -55.33
CA GLY A 52 20.41 -51.25 -54.16
C GLY A 52 20.64 -50.56 -52.80
N LYS A 53 21.54 -49.57 -52.72
CA LYS A 53 21.77 -48.82 -51.47
C LYS A 53 20.71 -47.74 -51.25
N SER A 54 20.20 -47.13 -52.32
CA SER A 54 19.12 -46.16 -52.25
C SER A 54 17.80 -46.81 -51.82
N GLU A 55 17.48 -48.01 -52.34
CA GLU A 55 16.29 -48.78 -51.93
C GLU A 55 16.37 -49.19 -50.45
N GLU A 56 17.51 -49.72 -50.01
CA GLU A 56 17.73 -50.09 -48.60
C GLU A 56 17.59 -48.88 -47.66
N TYR A 57 18.10 -47.70 -48.07
CA TYR A 57 17.95 -46.47 -47.31
C TYR A 57 16.50 -45.97 -47.25
N THR A 58 15.73 -46.14 -48.32
CA THR A 58 14.28 -45.82 -48.33
C THR A 58 13.46 -46.81 -47.52
N GLU A 59 13.80 -48.10 -47.52
CA GLU A 59 13.13 -49.12 -46.70
C GLU A 59 13.40 -48.91 -45.21
N ILE A 60 14.62 -48.56 -44.83
CA ILE A 60 14.97 -48.22 -43.44
C ILE A 60 14.20 -46.96 -42.99
N LYS A 61 14.11 -45.93 -43.85
CA LYS A 61 13.32 -44.72 -43.56
C LYS A 61 11.83 -45.03 -43.39
N GLU A 62 11.27 -45.88 -44.25
CA GLU A 62 9.88 -46.31 -44.17
C GLU A 62 9.64 -47.12 -42.88
N GLN A 63 10.56 -48.02 -42.51
CA GLN A 63 10.47 -48.79 -41.28
C GLN A 63 10.52 -47.88 -40.04
N VAL A 64 11.43 -46.91 -40.00
CA VAL A 64 11.52 -45.90 -38.92
C VAL A 64 10.23 -45.08 -38.84
N TYR A 65 9.65 -44.71 -39.98
CA TYR A 65 8.38 -43.98 -40.02
C TYR A 65 7.23 -44.81 -39.46
N GLN A 66 7.11 -46.08 -39.87
CA GLN A 66 6.08 -46.99 -39.35
C GLN A 66 6.25 -47.25 -37.84
N ASP A 67 7.49 -47.41 -37.37
CA ASP A 67 7.80 -47.58 -35.94
C ASP A 67 7.47 -46.31 -35.13
N LYS A 68 7.76 -45.13 -35.68
CA LYS A 68 7.39 -43.85 -35.08
C LYS A 68 5.87 -43.69 -35.01
N LEU A 69 5.17 -44.02 -36.08
CA LEU A 69 3.70 -43.97 -36.13
C LEU A 69 3.07 -44.95 -35.14
N ALA A 70 3.62 -46.17 -35.03
CA ALA A 70 3.18 -47.17 -34.06
C ALA A 70 3.41 -46.70 -32.61
N SER A 71 4.57 -46.09 -32.34
CA SER A 71 4.90 -45.50 -31.03
C SER A 71 3.91 -44.39 -30.66
N LEU A 72 3.62 -43.46 -31.59
CA LEU A 72 2.65 -42.38 -31.38
C LEU A 72 1.22 -42.92 -31.17
N LYS A 73 0.79 -43.90 -31.96
CA LYS A 73 -0.51 -44.57 -31.77
C LYS A 73 -0.60 -45.25 -30.40
N LYS A 74 0.48 -45.89 -29.94
CA LYS A 74 0.56 -46.50 -28.60
C LYS A 74 0.50 -45.46 -27.49
N GLN A 75 1.22 -44.34 -27.60
CA GLN A 75 1.15 -43.23 -26.65
C GLN A 75 -0.26 -42.62 -26.60
N LEU A 76 -0.89 -42.42 -27.76
CA LEU A 76 -2.27 -41.94 -27.84
C LEU A 76 -3.25 -42.90 -27.16
N GLN A 77 -3.08 -44.21 -27.36
CA GLN A 77 -3.89 -45.22 -26.69
C GLN A 77 -3.66 -45.21 -25.18
N GLN A 78 -2.41 -45.13 -24.72
CA GLN A 78 -2.07 -44.99 -23.29
C GLN A 78 -2.66 -43.72 -22.67
N LEU A 79 -2.76 -42.62 -23.42
CA LEU A 79 -3.43 -41.39 -22.96
C LEU A 79 -4.94 -41.58 -22.85
N LYS A 80 -5.58 -42.22 -23.84
CA LYS A 80 -7.02 -42.55 -23.81
C LYS A 80 -7.37 -43.48 -22.65
N ASP A 81 -6.52 -44.46 -22.38
CA ASP A 81 -6.68 -45.42 -21.30
C ASP A 81 -6.23 -44.84 -19.93
N GLY A 82 -5.69 -43.62 -19.90
CA GLY A 82 -5.20 -42.98 -18.68
C GLY A 82 -3.97 -43.65 -18.06
N THR A 83 -3.27 -44.50 -18.80
CA THR A 83 -2.07 -45.23 -18.34
C THR A 83 -0.76 -44.54 -18.72
N HIS A 84 -0.81 -43.44 -19.49
CA HIS A 84 0.39 -42.74 -19.95
C HIS A 84 1.25 -42.23 -18.76
N PRO A 85 2.51 -42.69 -18.63
CA PRO A 85 3.31 -42.50 -17.43
C PRO A 85 3.67 -41.03 -17.17
N GLU A 86 4.08 -40.30 -18.21
CA GLU A 86 4.47 -38.88 -18.08
C GLU A 86 3.28 -37.97 -17.74
N TYR A 87 2.10 -38.29 -18.29
CA TYR A 87 0.88 -37.54 -17.98
C TYR A 87 0.48 -37.76 -16.51
N ASN A 88 0.48 -39.01 -16.07
CA ASN A 88 0.19 -39.36 -14.68
C ASN A 88 1.23 -38.79 -13.70
N ARG A 89 2.50 -38.69 -14.10
CA ARG A 89 3.55 -38.05 -13.30
C ARG A 89 3.28 -36.56 -13.13
N LYS A 90 2.92 -35.86 -14.21
CA LYS A 90 2.52 -34.43 -14.15
C LYS A 90 1.26 -34.23 -13.31
N LEU A 91 0.25 -35.06 -13.47
CA LEU A 91 -0.97 -35.02 -12.64
C LEU A 91 -0.65 -35.21 -11.16
N LYS A 92 0.18 -36.18 -10.80
CA LYS A 92 0.58 -36.40 -9.40
C LYS A 92 1.32 -35.21 -8.80
N ARG A 93 2.20 -34.56 -9.57
CA ARG A 93 2.88 -33.33 -9.15
C ARG A 93 1.89 -32.20 -8.91
N LEU A 94 0.95 -31.99 -9.84
CA LEU A 94 -0.06 -30.94 -9.72
C LEU A 94 -0.98 -31.16 -8.52
N GLU A 95 -1.39 -32.41 -8.29
CA GLU A 95 -2.19 -32.82 -7.12
C GLU A 95 -1.44 -32.57 -5.81
N ALA A 96 -0.14 -32.87 -5.75
CA ALA A 96 0.69 -32.60 -4.59
C ALA A 96 0.82 -31.10 -4.32
N GLN A 97 1.08 -30.29 -5.36
CA GLN A 97 1.14 -28.83 -5.26
C GLN A 97 -0.19 -28.24 -4.79
N TYR A 98 -1.31 -28.73 -5.32
CA TYR A 98 -2.64 -28.31 -4.89
C TYR A 98 -2.89 -28.60 -3.40
N LYS A 99 -2.56 -29.82 -2.96
CA LYS A 99 -2.69 -30.22 -1.55
C LYS A 99 -1.82 -29.38 -0.62
N GLU A 100 -0.58 -29.12 -1.02
CA GLU A 100 0.32 -28.29 -0.21
C GLU A 100 -0.17 -26.84 -0.15
N ARG A 101 -0.62 -26.27 -1.27
CA ARG A 101 -1.22 -24.93 -1.30
C ARG A 101 -2.46 -24.85 -0.41
N LEU A 102 -3.31 -25.87 -0.42
CA LEU A 102 -4.49 -25.94 0.44
C LEU A 102 -4.09 -26.00 1.92
N ARG A 103 -3.09 -26.84 2.26
CA ARG A 103 -2.54 -26.93 3.62
C ARG A 103 -2.00 -25.60 4.11
N LEU A 104 -1.17 -24.92 3.31
CA LEU A 104 -0.63 -23.60 3.63
C LEU A 104 -1.75 -22.57 3.83
N ASN A 105 -2.78 -22.60 3.00
CA ASN A 105 -3.91 -21.69 3.12
C ASN A 105 -4.69 -21.90 4.44
N ILE A 106 -4.90 -23.16 4.85
CA ILE A 106 -5.55 -23.50 6.12
C ILE A 106 -4.72 -22.96 7.29
N ILE A 107 -3.41 -23.25 7.30
CA ILE A 107 -2.51 -22.76 8.36
C ILE A 107 -2.53 -21.24 8.43
N TYR A 108 -2.49 -20.57 7.28
CA TYR A 108 -2.51 -19.11 7.21
C TYR A 108 -3.83 -18.53 7.74
N ARG A 109 -4.97 -19.14 7.38
CA ARG A 109 -6.28 -18.75 7.92
C ARG A 109 -6.32 -18.90 9.44
N ASP A 110 -5.85 -20.02 9.96
CA ASP A 110 -5.87 -20.30 11.40
C ASP A 110 -4.96 -19.32 12.15
N TYR A 111 -3.76 -19.06 11.61
CA TYR A 111 -2.85 -18.03 12.13
C TYR A 111 -3.50 -16.64 12.18
N LEU A 112 -4.15 -16.20 11.09
CA LEU A 112 -4.84 -14.91 11.06
C LEU A 112 -5.98 -14.85 12.07
N THR A 113 -6.72 -15.96 12.23
CA THR A 113 -7.84 -16.05 13.18
C THR A 113 -7.31 -15.88 14.60
N GLU A 114 -6.27 -16.62 14.99
CA GLU A 114 -5.67 -16.47 16.30
C GLU A 114 -5.06 -15.08 16.53
N TRP A 115 -4.53 -14.45 15.48
CA TRP A 115 -3.98 -13.10 15.58
C TRP A 115 -5.06 -12.07 15.90
N VAL A 116 -6.19 -12.13 15.19
CA VAL A 116 -7.36 -11.27 15.46
C VAL A 116 -7.91 -11.53 16.86
N GLU A 117 -7.97 -12.79 17.31
CA GLU A 117 -8.42 -13.10 18.67
C GLU A 117 -7.49 -12.52 19.75
N ARG A 118 -6.17 -12.59 19.55
CA ARG A 118 -5.20 -11.97 20.47
C ARG A 118 -5.39 -10.47 20.55
N ASP A 119 -5.54 -9.80 19.41
CA ASP A 119 -5.75 -8.35 19.32
C ASP A 119 -7.05 -7.95 20.03
N TYR A 120 -8.15 -8.68 19.77
CA TYR A 120 -9.43 -8.49 20.45
C TYR A 120 -9.31 -8.62 21.99
N ILE A 121 -8.55 -9.61 22.48
CA ILE A 121 -8.33 -9.79 23.92
C ILE A 121 -7.53 -8.62 24.50
N LEU A 122 -6.50 -8.14 23.79
CA LEU A 122 -5.70 -7.00 24.23
C LEU A 122 -6.54 -5.73 24.29
N GLU A 123 -7.33 -5.47 23.26
CA GLU A 123 -8.21 -4.29 23.19
C GLU A 123 -9.25 -4.32 24.31
N LYS A 124 -9.87 -5.49 24.56
CA LYS A 124 -10.81 -5.66 25.67
C LYS A 124 -10.15 -5.36 27.02
N LYS A 125 -8.90 -5.82 27.24
CA LYS A 125 -8.15 -5.53 28.48
C LYS A 125 -7.80 -4.04 28.58
N ALA A 126 -7.40 -3.41 27.47
CA ALA A 126 -7.09 -1.99 27.43
C ALA A 126 -8.32 -1.14 27.77
N ALA A 127 -9.48 -1.46 27.19
CA ALA A 127 -10.74 -0.77 27.48
C ALA A 127 -11.16 -0.86 28.95
N VAL A 128 -11.02 -2.05 29.57
CA VAL A 128 -11.30 -2.23 31.01
C VAL A 128 -10.34 -1.39 31.85
N LYS A 129 -9.04 -1.44 31.54
CA LYS A 129 -8.02 -0.68 32.25
C LYS A 129 -8.27 0.83 32.15
N GLU A 130 -8.58 1.34 30.96
CA GLU A 130 -8.88 2.74 30.72
C GLU A 130 -10.13 3.20 31.50
N PHE A 131 -11.16 2.34 31.55
CA PHE A 131 -12.36 2.63 32.34
C PHE A 131 -12.04 2.73 33.84
N GLU A 132 -11.22 1.82 34.36
CA GLU A 132 -10.78 1.85 35.76
C GLU A 132 -9.93 3.08 36.07
N GLU A 133 -8.98 3.43 35.20
CA GLU A 133 -8.15 4.64 35.32
C GLU A 133 -9.03 5.91 35.34
N LYS A 134 -9.94 6.06 34.37
CA LYS A 134 -10.87 7.21 34.33
C LYS A 134 -11.75 7.31 35.56
N LYS A 135 -12.17 6.17 36.13
CA LYS A 135 -12.95 6.15 37.37
C LYS A 135 -12.13 6.62 38.56
N VAL A 136 -10.85 6.27 38.62
CA VAL A 136 -9.93 6.75 39.67
C VAL A 136 -9.66 8.24 39.48
N ASP A 137 -9.37 8.69 38.27
CA ASP A 137 -9.11 10.09 37.95
C ASP A 137 -10.30 10.98 38.30
N LEU A 138 -11.52 10.56 37.97
CA LEU A 138 -12.74 11.31 38.30
C LEU A 138 -12.91 11.47 39.81
N LYS A 139 -12.61 10.43 40.58
CA LYS A 139 -12.65 10.51 42.05
C LYS A 139 -11.57 11.43 42.59
N ALA A 140 -10.36 11.37 42.06
CA ALA A 140 -9.25 12.24 42.44
C ALA A 140 -9.56 13.70 42.14
N ASN A 141 -10.10 14.00 40.95
CA ASN A 141 -10.53 15.33 40.56
C ASN A 141 -11.62 15.88 41.50
N LEU A 142 -12.64 15.06 41.82
CA LEU A 142 -13.68 15.48 42.75
C LEU A 142 -13.13 15.78 44.15
N LEU A 143 -12.16 14.98 44.63
CA LEU A 143 -11.50 15.26 45.90
C LEU A 143 -10.69 16.57 45.83
N SER A 144 -9.96 16.81 44.74
CA SER A 144 -9.21 18.06 44.53
C SER A 144 -10.15 19.26 44.54
N ASP A 145 -11.26 19.21 43.80
CA ASP A 145 -12.25 20.29 43.73
C ASP A 145 -12.84 20.62 45.11
N MET A 146 -13.10 19.61 45.93
CA MET A 146 -13.63 19.81 47.29
C MET A 146 -12.58 20.40 48.23
N GLU A 147 -11.32 19.98 48.09
CA GLU A 147 -10.19 20.54 48.84
C GLU A 147 -9.90 21.99 48.43
N GLU A 148 -9.96 22.31 47.14
CA GLU A 148 -9.84 23.67 46.61
C GLU A 148 -10.98 24.57 47.10
N LYS A 149 -12.23 24.09 47.08
CA LYS A 149 -13.37 24.82 47.66
C LYS A 149 -13.17 25.08 49.15
N ARG A 150 -12.69 24.09 49.91
CA ARG A 150 -12.37 24.26 51.33
C ARG A 150 -11.32 25.34 51.53
N LYS A 151 -10.24 25.30 50.74
CA LYS A 151 -9.17 26.32 50.78
C LYS A 151 -9.68 27.70 50.38
N MET A 152 -10.55 27.80 49.38
CA MET A 152 -11.18 29.05 48.94
C MET A 152 -11.99 29.66 50.09
N ILE A 153 -12.86 28.87 50.74
CA ILE A 153 -13.66 29.32 51.88
C ILE A 153 -12.76 29.76 53.05
N GLN A 154 -11.70 29.02 53.33
CA GLN A 154 -10.73 29.40 54.37
C GLN A 154 -10.01 30.70 54.03
N SER A 155 -9.63 30.89 52.76
CA SER A 155 -9.01 32.12 52.26
C SER A 155 -9.98 33.32 52.33
N ASP A 156 -11.24 33.13 51.94
CA ASP A 156 -12.27 34.16 52.00
C ASP A 156 -12.56 34.55 53.45
N LEU A 157 -12.63 33.58 54.36
CA LEU A 157 -12.78 33.81 55.80
C LEU A 157 -11.60 34.59 56.37
N HIS A 158 -10.37 34.20 56.04
CA HIS A 158 -9.16 34.91 56.46
C HIS A 158 -9.13 36.34 55.90
N THR A 159 -9.49 36.51 54.63
CA THR A 159 -9.59 37.82 53.99
C THR A 159 -10.64 38.69 54.68
N MET A 160 -11.80 38.13 55.05
CA MET A 160 -12.86 38.83 55.78
C MET A 160 -12.42 39.24 57.19
N GLU A 161 -11.65 38.40 57.88
CA GLU A 161 -11.05 38.72 59.19
C GLU A 161 -10.04 39.87 59.09
N LEU A 162 -9.16 39.85 58.08
CA LEU A 162 -8.19 40.92 57.81
C LEU A 162 -8.83 42.23 57.33
N THR A 163 -9.91 42.15 56.56
CA THR A 163 -10.65 43.30 56.02
C THR A 163 -11.80 43.73 56.93
N GLY A 164 -11.83 43.24 58.18
CA GLY A 164 -12.88 43.44 59.18
C GLY A 164 -13.02 44.87 59.73
N ASP A 165 -12.89 45.88 58.87
CA ASP A 165 -13.25 47.26 59.19
C ASP A 165 -14.41 47.73 58.30
N SER A 166 -15.49 48.14 58.98
CA SER A 166 -16.67 48.85 58.47
C SER A 166 -17.69 48.08 57.62
N MET A 167 -18.42 47.15 58.26
CA MET A 167 -19.84 46.91 57.92
C MET A 167 -20.77 48.01 58.48
N GLU A 168 -20.33 49.28 58.53
CA GLU A 168 -21.31 50.37 58.57
C GLU A 168 -21.90 50.49 57.16
N VAL A 169 -22.95 49.70 56.90
CA VAL A 169 -23.89 49.98 55.81
C VAL A 169 -24.58 51.29 56.17
N LYS A 170 -23.91 52.42 55.95
CA LYS A 170 -24.56 53.73 56.00
C LYS A 170 -25.64 53.68 54.92
N PRO A 171 -26.93 53.78 55.27
CA PRO A 171 -27.96 53.89 54.25
C PRO A 171 -27.58 55.05 53.34
N VAL A 172 -27.53 54.80 52.03
CA VAL A 172 -27.14 55.81 51.03
C VAL A 172 -28.01 57.05 51.25
N MET A 173 -27.41 58.09 51.81
CA MET A 173 -28.12 59.32 52.15
C MET A 173 -28.40 60.06 50.84
N THR A 174 -29.57 59.81 50.25
CA THR A 174 -29.95 60.49 49.01
C THR A 174 -30.40 61.92 49.31
N ARG A 175 -29.46 62.87 49.27
CA ARG A 175 -29.80 64.29 49.15
C ARG A 175 -30.47 64.49 47.79
N LYS A 176 -31.81 64.54 47.77
CA LYS A 176 -32.61 64.93 46.61
C LYS A 176 -32.36 66.41 46.32
N LEU A 177 -31.49 66.72 45.35
CA LEU A 177 -31.41 68.06 44.78
C LEU A 177 -32.71 68.33 44.00
N ARG A 178 -33.42 69.42 44.31
CA ARG A 178 -34.56 69.86 43.51
C ARG A 178 -34.03 70.32 42.14
N ARG A 179 -34.55 69.73 41.06
CA ARG A 179 -34.12 70.02 39.69
C ARG A 179 -34.64 71.38 39.23
N ARG A 180 -33.84 72.11 38.46
CA ARG A 180 -34.29 73.29 37.70
C ARG A 180 -34.95 72.81 36.40
N PRO A 181 -36.02 73.47 35.91
CA PRO A 181 -36.82 73.00 34.78
C PRO A 181 -36.07 72.82 33.45
N ASN A 182 -34.86 73.37 33.31
CA ASN A 182 -34.14 73.44 32.03
C ASN A 182 -32.80 72.66 32.02
N ASP A 183 -32.65 71.65 32.88
CA ASP A 183 -31.44 70.82 32.94
C ASP A 183 -31.67 69.52 32.14
N PRO A 184 -30.92 69.25 31.05
CA PRO A 184 -31.17 68.10 30.19
C PRO A 184 -31.11 66.77 30.97
N VAL A 185 -31.96 65.83 30.57
CA VAL A 185 -32.10 64.52 31.21
C VAL A 185 -30.75 63.79 31.19
N PRO A 186 -30.25 63.28 32.34
CA PRO A 186 -29.08 62.42 32.34
C PRO A 186 -29.38 61.18 31.50
N GLU A 187 -28.57 61.01 30.47
CA GLU A 187 -28.59 59.87 29.57
C GLU A 187 -28.64 58.57 30.39
N LYS A 188 -29.65 57.74 30.10
CA LYS A 188 -29.88 56.48 30.81
C LYS A 188 -28.61 55.65 30.70
N VAL A 189 -27.92 55.50 31.83
CA VAL A 189 -26.81 54.55 31.98
C VAL A 189 -27.28 53.21 31.44
N GLU A 190 -26.67 52.81 30.33
CA GLU A 190 -26.89 51.53 29.69
C GLU A 190 -26.81 50.43 30.74
N LYS A 191 -27.86 49.62 30.81
CA LYS A 191 -27.90 48.41 31.63
C LYS A 191 -26.66 47.58 31.29
N ARG A 192 -25.78 47.41 32.28
CA ARG A 192 -24.68 46.42 32.32
C ARG A 192 -24.96 45.28 31.34
N ARG A 193 -24.21 45.24 30.24
CA ARG A 193 -24.17 44.09 29.34
C ARG A 193 -23.79 42.87 30.20
N LYS A 194 -24.73 41.94 30.38
CA LYS A 194 -24.37 40.59 30.81
C LYS A 194 -23.42 40.02 29.76
N PRO A 195 -22.33 39.31 30.14
CA PRO A 195 -21.56 38.57 29.15
C PRO A 195 -22.52 37.60 28.44
N PRO A 196 -22.45 37.50 27.09
CA PRO A 196 -23.32 36.57 26.38
C PRO A 196 -23.01 35.14 26.83
N PRO A 197 -24.02 34.26 26.93
CA PRO A 197 -23.77 32.85 27.19
C PRO A 197 -22.83 32.31 26.12
N ALA A 198 -21.87 31.46 26.52
CA ALA A 198 -20.95 30.80 25.60
C ALA A 198 -21.75 30.10 24.50
N GLN A 199 -21.84 30.73 23.33
CA GLN A 199 -22.37 30.10 22.14
C GLN A 199 -21.28 29.15 21.67
N LEU A 200 -21.50 27.85 21.88
CA LEU A 200 -20.72 26.82 21.22
C LEU A 200 -20.87 27.05 19.71
N ASN A 201 -19.79 27.51 19.09
CA ASN A 201 -19.75 27.69 17.66
C ASN A 201 -19.57 26.29 17.06
N TYR A 202 -20.62 25.76 16.44
CA TYR A 202 -20.61 24.43 15.80
C TYR A 202 -19.95 24.46 14.42
N LEU A 203 -19.55 25.63 13.95
CA LEU A 203 -18.79 25.82 12.72
C LEU A 203 -17.31 25.87 13.06
N LEU A 204 -16.52 25.13 12.29
CA LEU A 204 -15.06 25.20 12.33
C LEU A 204 -14.61 26.60 11.88
N ASP A 205 -13.48 27.06 12.40
CA ASP A 205 -12.87 28.31 11.96
C ASP A 205 -12.40 28.18 10.50
N GLU A 206 -12.48 29.26 9.70
CA GLU A 206 -12.07 29.23 8.28
C GLU A 206 -10.66 28.67 8.06
N LYS A 207 -9.77 28.85 9.04
CA LYS A 207 -8.40 28.34 9.00
C LYS A 207 -8.32 26.81 9.13
N GLU A 208 -9.21 26.21 9.91
CA GLU A 208 -9.32 24.75 10.04
C GLU A 208 -9.95 24.16 8.77
N ILE A 209 -11.00 24.80 8.25
CA ILE A 209 -11.62 24.43 6.97
C ILE A 209 -10.59 24.46 5.84
N GLU A 210 -9.76 25.50 5.77
CA GLU A 210 -8.74 25.64 4.73
C GLU A 210 -7.59 24.63 4.91
N SER A 211 -7.23 24.31 6.16
CA SER A 211 -6.26 23.25 6.48
C SER A 211 -6.77 21.88 6.03
N ASP A 212 -8.03 21.56 6.31
CA ASP A 212 -8.67 20.30 5.93
C ASP A 212 -8.87 20.20 4.42
N LEU A 213 -9.28 21.29 3.75
CA LEU A 213 -9.32 21.36 2.29
C LEU A 213 -7.93 21.15 1.66
N LYS A 214 -6.88 21.64 2.31
CA LYS A 214 -5.49 21.40 1.90
C LYS A 214 -5.06 19.96 2.16
N ALA A 215 -5.55 19.31 3.21
CA ALA A 215 -5.32 17.91 3.49
C ALA A 215 -6.06 17.01 2.48
N ILE A 216 -7.31 17.34 2.15
CA ILE A 216 -8.14 16.64 1.15
C ILE A 216 -7.54 16.79 -0.24
N SER A 217 -7.06 17.98 -0.63
CA SER A 217 -6.43 18.19 -1.95
C SER A 217 -5.05 17.54 -2.07
N ARG A 218 -4.33 17.35 -0.96
CA ARG A 218 -3.06 16.59 -0.91
C ARG A 218 -3.27 15.08 -0.86
N GLY A 219 -4.36 14.63 -0.25
CA GLY A 219 -4.79 13.23 -0.27
C GLY A 219 -5.57 12.94 -1.55
N LYS A 220 -4.91 12.40 -2.58
CA LYS A 220 -5.63 11.76 -3.69
C LYS A 220 -6.35 10.53 -3.16
N VAL A 221 -7.55 10.73 -2.64
CA VAL A 221 -8.47 9.65 -2.30
C VAL A 221 -9.05 9.16 -3.63
N LEU A 222 -8.59 7.99 -4.08
CA LEU A 222 -9.35 7.14 -4.98
C LEU A 222 -10.65 6.80 -4.25
N THR A 223 -11.69 7.60 -4.47
CA THR A 223 -13.02 7.29 -3.97
C THR A 223 -13.56 6.10 -4.75
N THR A 224 -13.46 4.89 -4.19
CA THR A 224 -14.32 3.77 -4.59
C THR A 224 -15.71 4.05 -4.01
N VAL A 225 -16.48 4.92 -4.66
CA VAL A 225 -17.88 5.15 -4.28
C VAL A 225 -18.68 3.92 -4.69
N ARG A 226 -18.80 2.94 -3.78
CA ARG A 226 -19.97 2.05 -3.76
C ARG A 226 -21.15 2.90 -3.30
N LYS A 227 -22.04 3.24 -4.24
CA LYS A 227 -23.32 3.89 -3.94
C LYS A 227 -24.17 2.98 -3.02
N PRO A 228 -24.79 3.49 -1.96
CA PRO A 228 -25.84 2.77 -1.25
C PRO A 228 -27.13 2.77 -2.09
N ALA A 229 -27.73 1.60 -2.21
CA ALA A 229 -29.01 1.37 -2.85
C ALA A 229 -30.15 1.72 -1.89
N VAL A 230 -30.93 2.76 -2.19
CA VAL A 230 -32.34 2.89 -1.79
C VAL A 230 -33.10 3.55 -2.94
N ILE A 231 -34.12 2.85 -3.46
CA ILE A 231 -35.04 3.26 -4.53
C ILE A 231 -36.22 4.00 -3.86
N PRO A 232 -36.78 5.09 -4.45
CA PRO A 232 -37.98 4.93 -5.27
C PRO A 232 -38.05 5.80 -6.55
N HIS A 233 -38.36 5.12 -7.66
CA HIS A 233 -39.30 5.46 -8.75
C HIS A 233 -39.13 6.69 -9.69
N TYR A 234 -39.12 6.31 -10.98
CA TYR A 234 -39.65 6.86 -12.25
C TYR A 234 -38.97 8.01 -13.05
N ASN A 235 -38.90 7.71 -14.37
CA ASN A 235 -38.81 8.55 -15.59
C ASN A 235 -37.46 8.90 -16.24
N THR A 236 -37.14 8.11 -17.27
CA THR A 236 -36.82 8.45 -18.69
C THR A 236 -36.16 9.81 -19.02
N VAL A 237 -35.01 9.79 -19.71
CA VAL A 237 -34.80 10.22 -21.14
C VAL A 237 -33.33 10.04 -21.57
N ASN A 238 -33.18 9.65 -22.84
CA ASN A 238 -32.04 9.35 -23.72
C ASN A 238 -30.75 10.24 -23.74
N MET A 239 -29.58 9.54 -23.86
CA MET A 239 -28.48 9.69 -24.86
C MET A 239 -27.34 10.74 -24.64
N PRO A 240 -26.12 10.60 -25.23
CA PRO A 240 -25.32 9.43 -25.68
C PRO A 240 -23.95 9.25 -24.99
N SER A 241 -23.37 8.09 -25.26
CA SER A 241 -22.01 7.58 -25.00
C SER A 241 -20.85 8.54 -25.34
N GLN A 242 -19.84 8.62 -24.46
CA GLN A 242 -18.46 8.94 -24.84
C GLN A 242 -17.51 7.86 -24.31
N HIS A 243 -16.77 7.28 -25.26
CA HIS A 243 -15.68 6.34 -25.08
C HIS A 243 -14.59 6.89 -24.15
N ILE A 244 -14.21 6.10 -23.15
CA ILE A 244 -12.90 6.22 -22.50
C ILE A 244 -12.23 4.84 -22.59
N SER A 245 -11.14 4.81 -23.34
CA SER A 245 -10.22 3.69 -23.51
C SER A 245 -9.60 3.27 -22.16
N PRO A 246 -9.44 1.96 -21.89
CA PRO A 246 -8.81 1.51 -20.66
C PRO A 246 -7.30 1.74 -20.73
N THR A 247 -6.77 2.64 -19.89
CA THR A 247 -5.34 2.73 -19.62
C THR A 247 -4.90 1.47 -18.89
N SER A 248 -3.90 0.77 -19.42
CA SER A 248 -3.24 -0.36 -18.78
C SER A 248 -2.72 0.07 -17.40
N GLU A 249 -3.40 -0.39 -16.35
CA GLU A 249 -2.89 -0.30 -14.99
C GLU A 249 -1.71 -1.26 -14.85
N THR A 250 -0.53 -0.80 -15.23
CA THR A 250 0.72 -1.42 -14.78
C THR A 250 0.73 -1.39 -13.26
N PRO A 251 0.97 -2.51 -12.57
CA PRO A 251 1.00 -2.56 -11.12
C PRO A 251 2.02 -1.54 -10.60
N LEU A 252 1.55 -0.60 -9.77
CA LEU A 252 2.41 0.40 -9.16
C LEU A 252 3.40 -0.29 -8.22
N VAL A 253 4.70 -0.11 -8.47
CA VAL A 253 5.77 -0.63 -7.62
C VAL A 253 5.73 0.10 -6.28
N GLU A 254 5.68 -0.65 -5.18
CA GLU A 254 5.68 -0.09 -3.83
C GLU A 254 6.96 0.73 -3.60
N THR A 255 6.82 2.06 -3.66
CA THR A 255 7.92 3.02 -3.49
C THR A 255 7.48 4.21 -2.63
N ARG A 256 8.16 4.45 -1.52
CA ARG A 256 7.93 5.61 -0.63
C ARG A 256 9.20 6.04 0.08
N ILE A 257 9.24 7.26 0.60
CA ILE A 257 10.34 7.75 1.43
C ILE A 257 9.81 8.03 2.83
N GLU A 258 10.42 7.40 3.84
CA GLU A 258 10.10 7.60 5.26
C GLU A 258 11.42 7.71 6.04
N ASP A 259 11.48 8.66 6.98
CA ASP A 259 12.63 8.87 7.88
C ASP A 259 14.01 8.94 7.17
N GLY A 260 14.04 9.56 5.99
CA GLY A 260 15.26 9.71 5.19
C GLY A 260 15.77 8.40 4.56
N LYS A 261 14.94 7.36 4.51
CA LYS A 261 15.18 6.09 3.81
C LYS A 261 14.20 5.92 2.66
N LEU A 262 14.65 5.29 1.58
CA LEU A 262 13.80 4.95 0.43
C LEU A 262 13.36 3.50 0.57
N LEU A 263 12.06 3.24 0.52
CA LEU A 263 11.50 1.92 0.29
C LEU A 263 11.26 1.77 -1.21
N HIS A 264 11.79 0.73 -1.84
CA HIS A 264 11.53 0.37 -3.23
C HIS A 264 11.55 -1.16 -3.37
N GLU A 265 10.56 -1.75 -4.04
CA GLU A 265 10.44 -3.22 -4.18
C GLU A 265 10.55 -3.93 -2.81
N ARG A 266 9.89 -3.38 -1.78
CA ARG A 266 9.88 -3.88 -0.38
C ARG A 266 11.25 -3.88 0.31
N ARG A 267 12.25 -3.18 -0.24
CA ARG A 267 13.60 -3.08 0.32
C ARG A 267 13.92 -1.65 0.72
N TRP A 268 14.50 -1.50 1.91
CA TRP A 268 14.98 -0.21 2.40
C TRP A 268 16.36 0.12 1.85
N PHE A 269 16.52 1.36 1.41
CA PHE A 269 17.76 1.94 0.92
C PHE A 269 18.12 3.19 1.73
N HIS A 270 19.40 3.37 2.01
CA HIS A 270 19.90 4.51 2.78
C HIS A 270 20.97 5.31 2.02
N ARG A 271 21.22 6.53 2.49
CA ARG A 271 22.31 7.36 1.99
C ARG A 271 23.65 6.62 2.11
N GLY A 272 24.48 6.74 1.08
CA GLY A 272 25.78 6.10 0.95
C GLY A 272 25.74 4.71 0.32
N GLN A 273 24.56 4.10 0.16
CA GLN A 273 24.46 2.72 -0.30
C GLN A 273 24.78 2.57 -1.80
N PRO A 274 25.61 1.59 -2.19
CA PRO A 274 25.88 1.29 -3.59
C PRO A 274 24.69 0.56 -4.22
N VAL A 275 24.29 1.03 -5.40
CA VAL A 275 23.13 0.53 -6.15
C VAL A 275 23.43 0.46 -7.65
N TYR A 276 22.66 -0.35 -8.36
CA TYR A 276 22.47 -0.28 -9.79
C TYR A 276 21.17 0.46 -10.07
N VAL A 277 21.21 1.40 -11.01
CA VAL A 277 20.04 2.10 -11.52
C VAL A 277 19.82 1.65 -12.95
N GLU A 278 18.60 1.22 -13.25
CA GLU A 278 18.18 0.76 -14.57
C GLU A 278 16.90 1.51 -14.95
N GLY A 279 16.73 1.90 -16.21
CA GLY A 279 15.50 2.52 -16.67
C GLY A 279 15.07 1.92 -18.00
N LYS A 280 13.77 2.03 -18.32
CA LYS A 280 13.22 1.52 -19.57
C LYS A 280 13.96 2.04 -20.82
N ASP A 281 14.49 3.27 -20.72
CA ASP A 281 15.25 3.96 -21.78
C ASP A 281 16.69 4.31 -21.34
N LEU A 282 17.15 3.83 -20.17
CA LEU A 282 18.48 4.13 -19.64
C LEU A 282 19.27 2.83 -19.42
N THR A 283 20.47 2.78 -19.99
CA THR A 283 21.43 1.70 -19.75
C THR A 283 21.75 1.57 -18.26
N ARG A 284 21.79 0.34 -17.76
CA ARG A 284 22.08 0.04 -16.36
C ARG A 284 23.44 0.64 -15.97
N PHE A 285 23.48 1.44 -14.91
CA PHE A 285 24.72 2.05 -14.40
C PHE A 285 24.88 1.89 -12.89
N ALA A 286 26.13 1.79 -12.45
CA ALA A 286 26.49 1.74 -11.04
C ALA A 286 26.48 3.15 -10.42
N ALA A 287 25.82 3.31 -9.28
CA ALA A 287 25.75 4.57 -8.56
C ALA A 287 25.74 4.36 -7.03
N ASN A 288 25.97 5.43 -6.27
CA ASN A 288 25.81 5.43 -4.81
C ASN A 288 24.76 6.48 -4.42
N ILE A 289 23.87 6.17 -3.48
CA ILE A 289 22.82 7.10 -3.06
C ILE A 289 23.46 8.28 -2.31
N SER A 290 23.48 9.48 -2.90
CA SER A 290 24.11 10.66 -2.33
C SER A 290 23.22 11.40 -1.33
N ALA A 291 21.90 11.45 -1.57
CA ALA A 291 20.91 12.10 -0.72
C ALA A 291 19.50 11.55 -0.98
N ILE A 292 18.64 11.58 0.03
CA ILE A 292 17.24 11.15 -0.05
C ILE A 292 16.40 12.37 0.36
N GLY A 293 15.62 12.93 -0.57
CA GLY A 293 14.72 14.06 -0.35
C GLY A 293 13.29 13.60 -0.07
N THR A 294 12.30 14.50 -0.16
CA THR A 294 10.88 14.16 0.11
C THR A 294 10.18 13.47 -1.07
N GLU A 295 10.52 13.85 -2.31
CA GLU A 295 9.87 13.34 -3.53
C GLU A 295 10.86 12.71 -4.53
N ALA A 296 12.15 12.77 -4.23
CA ALA A 296 13.22 12.31 -5.11
C ALA A 296 14.46 11.93 -4.32
N ILE A 297 15.26 11.03 -4.90
CA ILE A 297 16.60 10.69 -4.44
C ILE A 297 17.65 11.24 -5.40
N TRP A 298 18.85 11.45 -4.88
CA TRP A 298 20.03 11.78 -5.66
C TRP A 298 21.00 10.61 -5.63
N VAL A 299 21.40 10.12 -6.79
CA VAL A 299 22.42 9.09 -6.94
C VAL A 299 23.65 9.68 -7.62
N LYS A 300 24.84 9.28 -7.17
CA LYS A 300 26.11 9.67 -7.78
C LYS A 300 26.65 8.49 -8.58
N LYS A 301 26.79 8.63 -9.89
CA LYS A 301 27.36 7.58 -10.75
C LYS A 301 28.79 7.26 -10.34
N VAL A 302 29.16 6.00 -10.40
CA VAL A 302 30.52 5.53 -10.09
C VAL A 302 31.47 5.76 -11.27
N SER A 303 30.96 5.76 -12.51
CA SER A 303 31.75 5.92 -13.74
C SER A 303 32.36 7.31 -13.91
N ASP A 304 31.56 8.36 -13.71
CA ASP A 304 31.94 9.75 -14.01
C ASP A 304 31.74 10.70 -12.82
N GLY A 305 31.24 10.19 -11.69
CA GLY A 305 30.95 11.00 -10.50
C GLY A 305 29.77 11.97 -10.64
N SER A 306 29.04 11.94 -11.77
CA SER A 306 27.89 12.80 -12.01
C SER A 306 26.73 12.48 -11.07
N LYS A 307 25.92 13.49 -10.73
CA LYS A 307 24.74 13.33 -9.87
C LYS A 307 23.47 13.29 -10.72
N VAL A 308 22.66 12.27 -10.52
CA VAL A 308 21.37 12.07 -11.20
C VAL A 308 20.26 12.14 -10.16
N ARG A 309 19.18 12.87 -10.49
CA ARG A 309 17.98 12.98 -9.67
C ARG A 309 16.93 12.00 -10.18
N ILE A 310 16.39 11.16 -9.29
CA ILE A 310 15.38 10.15 -9.59
C ILE A 310 14.16 10.44 -8.73
N TYR A 311 12.99 10.63 -9.35
CA TYR A 311 11.74 10.90 -8.65
C TYR A 311 11.06 9.60 -8.18
N ILE A 312 10.38 9.64 -7.04
CA ILE A 312 9.57 8.50 -6.54
C ILE A 312 8.51 8.08 -7.58
N SER A 313 7.96 9.04 -8.32
CA SER A 313 6.99 8.77 -9.40
C SER A 313 7.59 7.95 -10.55
N GLN A 314 8.89 8.02 -10.79
CA GLN A 314 9.57 7.21 -11.81
C GLN A 314 9.81 5.78 -11.31
N LEU A 315 10.13 5.63 -10.03
CA LEU A 315 10.32 4.34 -9.36
C LEU A 315 8.99 3.58 -9.20
N SER A 316 7.94 4.25 -8.71
CA SER A 316 6.61 3.65 -8.52
C SER A 316 5.92 3.26 -9.82
N ARG A 317 6.21 3.96 -10.93
CA ARG A 317 5.69 3.62 -12.26
C ARG A 317 6.56 2.62 -13.02
N GLY A 318 7.63 2.10 -12.40
CA GLY A 318 8.55 1.16 -13.04
C GLY A 318 9.35 1.74 -14.21
N LYS A 319 9.40 3.07 -14.37
CA LYS A 319 10.23 3.71 -15.42
C LYS A 319 11.72 3.60 -15.11
N ILE A 320 12.03 3.61 -13.83
CA ILE A 320 13.37 3.45 -13.27
C ILE A 320 13.24 2.40 -12.16
N SER A 321 14.21 1.49 -12.05
CA SER A 321 14.34 0.53 -10.95
C SER A 321 15.72 0.65 -10.32
N ILE A 322 15.80 0.34 -9.02
CA ILE A 322 17.04 0.43 -8.24
C ILE A 322 17.27 -0.88 -7.51
N LYS A 323 18.43 -1.50 -7.74
CA LYS A 323 18.84 -2.76 -7.09
C LYS A 323 20.11 -2.54 -6.28
N ARG A 324 20.25 -3.23 -5.14
CA ARG A 324 21.48 -3.18 -4.34
C ARG A 324 22.66 -3.73 -5.15
N ARG A 325 23.78 -3.03 -5.13
CA ARG A 325 25.06 -3.55 -5.63
C ARG A 325 25.82 -4.09 -4.42
N ALA A 326 26.16 -5.37 -4.41
CA ALA A 326 27.10 -5.89 -3.43
C ALA A 326 28.43 -5.14 -3.59
N SER A 327 28.98 -4.67 -2.47
CA SER A 327 30.26 -3.95 -2.45
C SER A 327 31.43 -4.88 -2.75
#